data_AF-A0A8J2RWE3-F1
#
_entry.id   AF-A0A8J2RWE3-F1
#
_cell.length_a   1.000
_cell.length_b   1.000
_cell.length_c   1.000
_cell.angle_alpha   90.00
_cell.angle_beta   90.00
_cell.angle_gamma   90.00
#
_symmetry.space_group_name_H-M   'P 1'
#
loop_
_entity.id
_entity.type
_entity.pdbx_description
1 polymer ?
#
loop_
_entity_poly.entity_id
_entity_poly.type
_entity_poly.pdbx_seq_one_letter_code
_entity_poly.pdbx_strand_id
1 'polypeptide(L)'
;MVLSSKAVPTETVNSVLTDEIDEQTVPHLVGKRLRTTKSVVKTEEIIKRVEKEKGKINKIQPDKICNKHRNSFLSGSSEFRDFAGLLNCGALLISMVGLGLFLESFPKYGIRIEPIHWLIVLNGGMPISIESPSIFLSIYINVHILFTLWVEKFLVKNRITSNRALLLHICNLFVIMIIPVISSLTLTNKFGLVGLTFVCAVYIITFLKLSSLTIGAVSFGVKIAEHSPLLSHVRHINEGLVSYPNNLSAKDLYFSMAIPTLCYQINFPRTSHIRKRFLIK
;
A
#
# COMPACT_ATOMS: atom_id res chain seq x y z
N MET A 1 22.43 84.83 -26.35
CA MET A 1 21.41 85.41 -25.43
C MET A 1 21.38 84.50 -24.21
N VAL A 2 22.40 84.62 -23.33
CA VAL A 2 22.38 85.39 -22.07
C VAL A 2 21.56 84.67 -20.98
N LEU A 3 22.30 84.09 -20.02
CA LEU A 3 22.01 83.90 -18.57
C LEU A 3 20.85 82.97 -18.18
N SER A 4 20.84 82.20 -17.08
CA SER A 4 21.74 81.96 -15.94
C SER A 4 21.03 80.91 -15.06
N SER A 5 21.74 80.00 -14.39
CA SER A 5 21.66 79.82 -12.93
C SER A 5 22.31 78.52 -12.45
N LYS A 6 23.45 78.70 -11.77
CA LYS A 6 24.00 78.03 -10.57
C LYS A 6 23.86 76.52 -10.34
N ALA A 7 25.01 75.96 -9.94
CA ALA A 7 25.26 74.61 -9.47
C ALA A 7 24.99 74.39 -7.94
N VAL A 8 25.02 73.10 -7.55
CA VAL A 8 25.25 72.47 -6.21
C VAL A 8 23.98 72.03 -5.42
N PRO A 9 23.91 70.86 -4.72
CA PRO A 9 24.93 69.82 -4.44
C PRO A 9 24.58 68.36 -4.83
N THR A 10 25.64 67.56 -4.96
CA THR A 10 25.71 66.11 -5.19
C THR A 10 25.47 65.28 -3.92
N GLU A 11 24.45 65.59 -3.11
CA GLU A 11 24.18 64.89 -1.83
C GLU A 11 22.81 64.22 -1.70
N THR A 12 21.95 64.26 -2.73
CA THR A 12 20.59 63.68 -2.65
C THR A 12 20.41 62.30 -3.28
N VAL A 13 21.48 61.68 -3.81
CA VAL A 13 21.40 60.34 -4.43
C VAL A 13 21.89 59.22 -3.48
N ASN A 14 22.61 59.57 -2.41
CA ASN A 14 23.05 58.60 -1.40
C ASN A 14 22.13 58.53 -0.16
N SER A 15 21.06 59.33 -0.09
CA SER A 15 20.14 59.40 1.05
C SER A 15 18.76 58.75 0.82
N VAL A 16 18.58 58.01 -0.27
CA VAL A 16 17.39 57.15 -0.48
C VAL A 16 17.78 55.66 -0.60
N LEU A 17 19.07 55.35 -0.43
CA LEU A 17 19.61 53.98 -0.39
C LEU A 17 19.96 53.51 1.03
N THR A 18 19.58 54.25 2.07
CA THR A 18 19.91 53.91 3.46
C THR A 18 18.75 54.20 4.40
N ASP A 19 17.56 53.68 4.08
CA ASP A 19 16.53 53.44 5.09
C ASP A 19 15.89 52.07 4.79
N GLU A 20 16.04 51.17 5.75
CA GLU A 20 15.48 49.81 5.85
C GLU A 20 16.04 48.70 4.93
N ILE A 21 17.37 48.58 4.89
CA ILE A 21 17.97 47.27 5.13
C ILE A 21 18.56 47.35 6.54
N ASP A 22 17.72 47.10 7.55
CA ASP A 22 18.22 46.82 8.88
C ASP A 22 18.18 45.32 9.12
N GLU A 23 19.38 44.78 9.11
CA GLU A 23 19.79 43.41 9.34
C GLU A 23 19.63 43.10 10.84
N GLN A 24 18.41 43.20 11.36
CA GLN A 24 18.13 42.94 12.78
C GLN A 24 16.70 42.44 13.01
N THR A 25 16.37 41.30 12.43
CA THR A 25 15.25 40.46 12.95
C THR A 25 15.50 38.97 12.78
N VAL A 26 16.73 38.55 13.02
CA VAL A 26 17.07 37.18 13.42
C VAL A 26 18.11 37.35 14.52
N PRO A 27 17.74 37.41 15.83
CA PRO A 27 17.55 36.16 16.56
C PRO A 27 16.72 36.33 17.84
N HIS A 28 15.40 36.14 17.84
CA HIS A 28 14.72 35.76 19.09
C HIS A 28 13.32 35.19 18.85
N LEU A 29 13.25 33.96 18.36
CA LEU A 29 12.16 33.01 18.64
C LEU A 29 12.62 31.59 18.27
N VAL A 30 13.87 31.27 18.64
CA VAL A 30 14.25 29.89 18.92
C VAL A 30 13.55 29.54 20.23
N GLY A 31 12.45 28.78 20.14
CA GLY A 31 11.72 28.33 21.31
C GLY A 31 10.27 28.79 21.37
N LYS A 32 9.50 28.49 20.33
CA LYS A 32 8.07 28.16 20.51
C LYS A 32 7.68 27.23 19.38
N ARG A 33 7.39 25.96 19.72
CA ARG A 33 6.78 24.95 18.84
C ARG A 33 5.44 25.51 18.34
N LEU A 34 5.48 26.27 17.26
CA LEU A 34 4.31 26.74 16.54
C LEU A 34 3.80 25.61 15.67
N ARG A 35 2.54 25.25 15.90
CA ARG A 35 1.81 24.21 15.18
C ARG A 35 1.92 24.43 13.67
N THR A 36 2.54 23.46 13.03
CA THR A 36 2.98 23.40 11.64
C THR A 36 1.81 23.38 10.65
N THR A 37 1.14 24.49 10.37
CA THR A 37 0.28 24.62 9.15
C THR A 37 0.07 26.05 8.65
N LYS A 38 0.04 27.07 9.52
CA LYS A 38 -0.27 28.46 9.08
C LYS A 38 0.90 29.24 8.46
N SER A 39 2.14 28.84 8.69
CA SER A 39 3.32 29.56 8.20
C SER A 39 3.61 29.32 6.72
N VAL A 40 3.31 28.13 6.19
CA VAL A 40 3.61 27.77 4.79
C VAL A 40 2.85 28.66 3.80
N VAL A 41 1.57 28.93 4.07
CA VAL A 41 0.73 29.81 3.23
C VAL A 41 1.24 31.26 3.24
N LYS A 42 1.63 31.78 4.41
CA LYS A 42 2.18 33.13 4.53
C LYS A 42 3.53 33.26 3.82
N THR A 43 4.36 32.23 3.90
CA THR A 43 5.66 32.18 3.19
C THR A 43 5.45 32.13 1.67
N GLU A 44 4.50 31.35 1.17
CA GLU A 44 4.17 31.29 -0.26
C GLU A 44 3.62 32.62 -0.81
N GLU A 45 2.79 33.32 -0.04
CA GLU A 45 2.26 34.63 -0.43
C GLU A 45 3.36 35.71 -0.52
N ILE A 46 4.32 35.68 0.40
CA ILE A 46 5.48 36.60 0.39
C ILE A 46 6.37 36.32 -0.82
N ILE A 47 6.64 35.05 -1.13
CA ILE A 47 7.42 34.65 -2.32
C ILE A 47 6.75 35.15 -3.61
N LYS A 48 5.42 34.99 -3.75
CA LYS A 48 4.66 35.45 -4.93
C LYS A 48 4.69 36.98 -5.10
N ARG A 49 4.67 37.74 -4.01
CA ARG A 49 4.78 39.21 -4.05
C ARG A 49 6.16 39.65 -4.51
N VAL A 50 7.22 39.03 -3.96
CA VAL A 50 8.61 39.28 -4.35
C VAL A 50 8.87 38.93 -5.82
N GLU A 51 8.32 37.83 -6.32
CA GLU A 51 8.44 37.45 -7.75
C GLU A 51 7.75 38.45 -8.69
N LYS A 52 6.58 38.96 -8.29
CA LYS A 52 5.82 39.95 -9.08
C LYS A 52 6.55 41.30 -9.17
N GLU A 53 7.23 41.72 -8.12
CA GLU A 53 8.03 42.95 -8.09
C GLU A 53 9.34 42.80 -8.88
N LYS A 54 10.05 41.67 -8.74
CA LYS A 54 11.21 41.33 -9.58
C LYS A 54 10.88 41.30 -11.07
N GLY A 55 9.71 40.78 -11.44
CA GLY A 55 9.24 40.77 -12.84
C GLY A 55 8.97 42.16 -13.44
N LYS A 56 8.69 43.18 -12.62
CA LYS A 56 8.55 44.57 -13.09
C LYS A 56 9.92 45.22 -13.30
N ILE A 57 10.86 44.99 -12.39
CA ILE A 57 12.23 45.52 -12.46
C ILE A 57 12.98 44.90 -13.66
N ASN A 58 12.81 43.60 -13.91
CA ASN A 58 13.44 42.89 -15.04
C ASN A 58 12.97 43.37 -16.44
N LYS A 59 11.83 44.06 -16.55
CA LYS A 59 11.36 44.63 -17.84
C LYS A 59 12.05 45.94 -18.20
N ILE A 60 12.64 46.62 -17.21
CA ILE A 60 13.28 47.93 -17.34
C ILE A 60 14.78 47.77 -17.62
N GLN A 61 15.37 46.62 -17.25
CA GLN A 61 16.78 46.32 -17.49
C GLN A 61 17.05 45.87 -18.95
N PRO A 62 18.13 46.37 -19.60
CA PRO A 62 18.48 46.00 -20.98
C PRO A 62 19.00 44.56 -21.11
N ASP A 63 19.57 43.99 -20.04
CA ASP A 63 20.04 42.61 -19.98
C ASP A 63 18.94 41.68 -19.43
N LYS A 64 18.53 40.69 -20.24
CA LYS A 64 17.57 39.67 -19.78
C LYS A 64 18.30 38.62 -18.94
N ILE A 65 18.01 38.58 -17.64
CA ILE A 65 18.52 37.54 -16.73
C ILE A 65 18.02 36.17 -17.21
N CYS A 66 18.94 35.33 -17.71
CA CYS A 66 18.64 33.97 -18.16
C CYS A 66 18.53 32.95 -17.01
N ASN A 67 19.12 33.29 -15.84
CA ASN A 67 19.12 32.42 -14.67
C ASN A 67 17.81 32.57 -13.90
N LYS A 68 16.94 31.56 -14.01
CA LYS A 68 15.73 31.46 -13.20
C LYS A 68 16.03 30.67 -11.93
N HIS A 69 15.61 31.19 -10.78
CA HIS A 69 15.61 30.40 -9.55
C HIS A 69 14.66 29.20 -9.76
N ARG A 70 15.23 28.00 -9.81
CA ARG A 70 14.49 26.75 -10.00
C ARG A 70 15.04 25.75 -8.99
N ASN A 71 14.15 25.14 -8.24
CA ASN A 71 14.53 24.07 -7.32
C ASN A 71 15.14 22.91 -8.12
N SER A 72 16.17 22.25 -7.57
CA SER A 72 16.72 21.03 -8.14
C SER A 72 15.60 20.01 -8.36
N PHE A 73 15.63 19.26 -9.46
CA PHE A 73 14.61 18.25 -9.78
C PHE A 73 14.46 17.14 -8.73
N LEU A 74 15.46 16.98 -7.84
CA LEU A 74 15.45 16.03 -6.72
C LEU A 74 15.10 16.69 -5.38
N SER A 75 14.86 18.01 -5.36
CA SER A 75 14.38 18.69 -4.16
C SER A 75 12.95 18.26 -3.88
N GLY A 76 12.63 17.98 -2.61
CA GLY A 76 11.25 17.64 -2.19
C GLY A 76 10.24 18.76 -2.44
N SER A 77 10.70 19.99 -2.71
CA SER A 77 9.92 21.16 -3.11
C SER A 77 9.79 21.36 -4.63
N SER A 78 10.27 20.42 -5.44
CA SER A 78 10.20 20.49 -6.90
C SER A 78 8.92 19.85 -7.43
N GLU A 79 8.39 20.39 -8.53
CA GLU A 79 7.15 19.92 -9.17
C GLU A 79 7.36 18.68 -10.05
N PHE A 80 8.58 18.11 -10.10
CA PHE A 80 8.92 17.00 -10.98
C PHE A 80 8.50 15.65 -10.39
N ARG A 81 7.71 14.86 -11.15
CA ARG A 81 7.16 13.57 -10.70
C ARG A 81 7.51 12.37 -11.60
N ASP A 82 8.21 12.59 -12.71
CA ASP A 82 8.46 11.54 -13.72
C ASP A 82 9.80 10.83 -13.51
N PHE A 83 9.85 9.91 -12.55
CA PHE A 83 11.03 9.06 -12.27
C PHE A 83 11.03 7.72 -13.04
N ALA A 84 10.16 7.56 -14.04
CA ALA A 84 10.07 6.33 -14.83
C ALA A 84 11.41 5.95 -15.49
N GLY A 85 12.18 6.95 -15.95
CA GLY A 85 13.52 6.73 -16.51
C GLY A 85 14.49 6.11 -15.49
N LEU A 86 14.45 6.55 -14.23
CA LEU A 86 15.29 5.99 -13.17
C LEU A 86 14.93 4.53 -12.87
N LEU A 87 13.62 4.21 -12.83
CA LEU A 87 13.15 2.84 -12.65
C LEU A 87 13.55 1.93 -13.83
N ASN A 88 13.46 2.44 -15.06
CA ASN A 88 13.93 1.72 -16.25
C ASN A 88 15.45 1.49 -16.22
N CYS A 89 16.24 2.49 -15.82
CA CYS A 89 17.69 2.34 -15.63
C CYS A 89 18.01 1.32 -14.53
N GLY A 90 17.30 1.35 -13.40
CA GLY A 90 17.45 0.38 -12.33
C GLY A 90 17.11 -1.04 -12.80
N ALA A 91 16.03 -1.21 -13.55
CA ALA A 91 15.66 -2.50 -14.15
C ALA A 91 16.72 -2.99 -15.14
N LEU A 92 17.30 -2.11 -15.96
CA LEU A 92 18.40 -2.46 -16.87
C LEU A 92 19.66 -2.89 -16.11
N LEU A 93 20.03 -2.18 -15.04
CA LEU A 93 21.20 -2.54 -14.21
C LEU A 93 20.99 -3.88 -13.50
N ILE A 94 19.83 -4.09 -12.87
CA ILE A 94 19.47 -5.36 -12.23
C ILE A 94 19.46 -6.48 -13.28
N SER A 95 18.92 -6.23 -14.47
CA SER A 95 18.93 -7.21 -15.54
C SER A 95 20.35 -7.54 -16.02
N MET A 96 21.22 -6.56 -16.19
CA MET A 96 22.57 -6.79 -16.70
C MET A 96 23.43 -7.56 -15.68
N VAL A 97 23.37 -7.17 -14.41
CA VAL A 97 24.09 -7.87 -13.32
C VAL A 97 23.48 -9.25 -13.07
N GLY A 98 22.14 -9.34 -13.02
CA GLY A 98 21.42 -10.59 -12.78
C GLY A 98 21.61 -11.62 -13.90
N LEU A 99 21.57 -11.19 -15.17
CA LEU A 99 21.84 -12.07 -16.30
C LEU A 99 23.29 -12.55 -16.32
N GLY A 100 24.25 -11.71 -15.93
CA GLY A 100 25.65 -12.12 -15.79
C GLY A 100 25.81 -13.25 -14.78
N LEU A 101 25.27 -13.06 -13.58
CA LEU A 101 25.29 -14.09 -12.51
C LEU A 101 24.51 -15.34 -12.91
N PHE A 102 23.37 -15.19 -13.59
CA PHE A 102 22.56 -16.30 -14.08
C PHE A 102 23.31 -17.11 -15.14
N LEU A 103 23.91 -16.47 -16.15
CA LEU A 103 24.68 -17.15 -17.20
C LEU A 103 25.96 -17.79 -16.67
N GLU A 104 26.54 -17.27 -15.60
CA GLU A 104 27.66 -17.94 -14.92
C GLU A 104 27.18 -19.16 -14.13
N SER A 105 26.04 -19.04 -13.47
CA SER A 105 25.47 -20.10 -12.63
C SER A 105 24.80 -21.22 -13.44
N PHE A 106 24.23 -20.89 -14.59
CA PHE A 106 23.40 -21.81 -15.39
C PHE A 106 24.20 -23.00 -15.96
N PRO A 107 25.40 -22.84 -16.53
CA PRO A 107 26.24 -23.96 -16.96
C PRO A 107 26.91 -24.69 -15.80
N LYS A 108 27.28 -23.98 -14.71
CA LYS A 108 27.99 -24.56 -13.56
C LYS A 108 27.09 -25.45 -12.70
N TYR A 109 25.87 -24.99 -12.43
CA TYR A 109 24.92 -25.67 -11.54
C TYR A 109 23.79 -26.37 -12.31
N GLY A 110 23.62 -26.08 -13.60
CA GLY A 110 22.56 -26.65 -14.43
C GLY A 110 21.15 -26.25 -13.98
N ILE A 111 20.14 -26.69 -14.73
CA ILE A 111 18.76 -26.77 -14.24
C ILE A 111 18.67 -28.04 -13.38
N ARG A 112 19.18 -27.98 -12.14
CA ARG A 112 19.09 -29.09 -11.18
C ARG A 112 18.08 -28.77 -10.07
N ILE A 113 17.05 -28.03 -10.45
CA ILE A 113 15.95 -27.60 -9.57
C ILE A 113 14.93 -28.73 -9.59
N GLU A 114 15.17 -29.78 -8.81
CA GLU A 114 14.16 -30.80 -8.59
C GLU A 114 13.07 -30.23 -7.66
N PRO A 115 11.80 -30.13 -8.10
CA PRO A 115 10.71 -29.57 -7.28
C PRO A 115 10.54 -30.32 -5.96
N ILE A 116 10.89 -31.61 -5.92
CA ILE A 116 10.81 -32.44 -4.72
C ILE A 116 11.78 -32.00 -3.62
N HIS A 117 12.95 -31.47 -3.99
CA HIS A 117 13.96 -31.01 -3.04
C HIS A 117 13.49 -29.76 -2.29
N TRP A 118 12.69 -28.89 -2.91
CA TRP A 118 12.10 -27.73 -2.23
C TRP A 118 11.11 -28.15 -1.14
N LEU A 119 10.34 -29.20 -1.38
CA LEU A 119 9.45 -29.79 -0.38
C LEU A 119 10.24 -30.38 0.80
N ILE A 120 11.39 -31.01 0.53
CA ILE A 120 12.29 -31.50 1.58
C ILE A 120 12.88 -30.34 2.40
N VAL A 121 13.31 -29.26 1.74
CA VAL A 121 13.82 -28.04 2.41
C VAL A 121 12.72 -27.38 3.27
N LEU A 122 11.49 -27.33 2.78
CA LEU A 122 10.33 -26.81 3.53
C LEU A 122 10.04 -27.62 4.80
N ASN A 123 10.37 -28.92 4.79
CA ASN A 123 10.24 -29.84 5.92
C ASN A 123 11.53 -29.95 6.76
N GLY A 124 12.50 -29.05 6.59
CA GLY A 124 13.72 -29.05 7.40
C GLY A 124 14.73 -30.14 7.05
N GLY A 125 14.71 -30.64 5.82
CA GLY A 125 15.70 -31.62 5.32
C GLY A 125 15.30 -33.08 5.51
N MET A 126 14.15 -33.36 6.14
CA MET A 126 13.64 -34.72 6.32
C MET A 126 12.84 -35.18 5.09
N PRO A 127 12.93 -36.45 4.68
CA PRO A 127 12.12 -36.99 3.59
C PRO A 127 10.64 -36.87 3.92
N ILE A 128 9.82 -36.65 2.88
CA ILE A 128 8.35 -36.53 2.97
C ILE A 128 7.81 -37.76 3.70
N SER A 129 7.53 -37.59 4.98
CA SER A 129 7.03 -38.62 5.86
C SER A 129 5.77 -38.09 6.53
N ILE A 130 4.97 -38.99 7.10
CA ILE A 130 3.73 -38.65 7.82
C ILE A 130 4.00 -37.65 8.96
N GLU A 131 5.24 -37.57 9.42
CA GLU A 131 5.68 -36.66 10.48
C GLU A 131 6.02 -35.24 10.02
N SER A 132 5.86 -34.86 8.75
CA SER A 132 6.17 -33.51 8.27
C SER A 132 5.10 -32.48 8.67
N PRO A 133 5.37 -31.62 9.67
CA PRO A 133 4.32 -30.82 10.27
C PRO A 133 3.90 -29.63 9.39
N SER A 134 4.81 -29.06 8.60
CA SER A 134 4.52 -27.91 7.72
C SER A 134 3.41 -28.20 6.70
N ILE A 135 3.50 -29.34 6.02
CA ILE A 135 2.52 -29.75 5.01
C ILE A 135 1.16 -30.04 5.67
N PHE A 136 1.17 -30.72 6.82
CA PHE A 136 -0.06 -31.00 7.57
C PHE A 136 -0.77 -29.70 8.00
N LEU A 137 -0.02 -28.73 8.52
CA LEU A 137 -0.57 -27.41 8.89
C LEU A 137 -1.14 -26.66 7.69
N SER A 138 -0.50 -26.73 6.53
CA SER A 138 -1.02 -26.14 5.29
C SER A 138 -2.31 -26.81 4.82
N ILE A 139 -2.44 -28.13 4.97
CA ILE A 139 -3.69 -28.83 4.63
C ILE A 139 -4.78 -28.49 5.66
N TYR A 140 -4.44 -28.44 6.95
CA TYR A 140 -5.35 -28.17 8.06
C TYR A 140 -6.06 -26.81 7.92
N ILE A 141 -5.46 -25.83 7.25
CA ILE A 141 -6.08 -24.53 7.02
C ILE A 141 -7.43 -24.60 6.31
N ASN A 142 -7.62 -25.61 5.45
CA ASN A 142 -8.88 -25.85 4.76
C ASN A 142 -10.02 -26.14 5.74
N VAL A 143 -9.73 -26.77 6.87
CA VAL A 143 -10.72 -27.07 7.92
C VAL A 143 -11.30 -25.77 8.48
N HIS A 144 -10.46 -24.75 8.74
CA HIS A 144 -10.92 -23.45 9.23
C HIS A 144 -11.79 -22.69 8.23
N ILE A 145 -11.44 -22.79 6.94
CA ILE A 145 -12.20 -22.17 5.85
C ILE A 145 -13.58 -22.83 5.73
N LEU A 146 -13.62 -24.16 5.73
CA LEU A 146 -14.85 -24.93 5.67
C LEU A 146 -15.71 -24.74 6.92
N PHE A 147 -15.10 -24.63 8.11
CA PHE A 147 -15.80 -24.37 9.35
C PHE A 147 -16.57 -23.05 9.30
N THR A 148 -15.93 -21.98 8.82
CA THR A 148 -16.61 -20.69 8.66
C THR A 148 -17.75 -20.77 7.65
N LEU A 149 -17.56 -21.45 6.52
CA LEU A 149 -18.63 -21.69 5.55
C LEU A 149 -19.80 -22.47 6.16
N TRP A 150 -19.49 -23.43 7.02
CA TRP A 150 -20.49 -24.22 7.71
C TRP A 150 -21.32 -23.33 8.65
N VAL A 151 -20.68 -22.56 9.54
CA VAL A 151 -21.38 -21.63 10.44
C VAL A 151 -22.29 -20.65 9.66
N GLU A 152 -21.80 -20.11 8.56
CA GLU A 152 -22.57 -19.20 7.70
C GLU A 152 -23.80 -19.87 7.06
N LYS A 153 -23.66 -21.12 6.58
CA LYS A 153 -24.81 -21.89 6.06
C LYS A 153 -25.86 -22.16 7.14
N PHE A 154 -25.45 -22.36 8.39
CA PHE A 154 -26.37 -22.53 9.51
C PHE A 154 -27.06 -21.23 9.90
N LEU A 155 -26.37 -20.09 9.78
CA LEU A 155 -26.94 -18.77 10.00
C LEU A 155 -28.06 -18.47 8.98
N VAL A 156 -27.83 -18.71 7.69
CA VAL A 156 -28.84 -18.51 6.64
C VAL A 156 -30.10 -19.36 6.85
N LYS A 157 -29.92 -20.61 7.30
CA LYS A 157 -31.05 -21.51 7.58
C LYS A 157 -31.81 -21.14 8.86
N ASN A 158 -31.47 -20.03 9.52
CA ASN A 158 -32.02 -19.57 10.80
C ASN A 158 -31.98 -20.65 11.90
N ARG A 159 -31.01 -21.59 11.83
CA ARG A 159 -30.84 -22.64 12.86
C ARG A 159 -30.05 -22.14 14.05
N ILE A 160 -29.24 -21.09 13.87
CA ILE A 160 -28.34 -20.52 14.88
C ILE A 160 -28.63 -19.02 15.01
N THR A 161 -28.70 -18.52 16.26
CA THR A 161 -28.86 -17.09 16.57
C THR A 161 -27.62 -16.29 16.21
N SER A 162 -27.78 -15.04 15.77
CA SER A 162 -26.67 -14.14 15.39
C SER A 162 -25.54 -14.07 16.44
N ASN A 163 -25.88 -13.91 17.72
CA ASN A 163 -24.89 -13.85 18.82
C ASN A 163 -24.06 -15.14 18.94
N ARG A 164 -24.68 -16.30 18.74
CA ARG A 164 -23.98 -17.60 18.80
C ARG A 164 -23.10 -17.82 17.58
N ALA A 165 -23.54 -17.39 16.39
CA ALA A 165 -22.72 -17.45 15.18
C ALA A 165 -21.47 -16.56 15.33
N LEU A 166 -21.64 -15.33 15.83
CA LEU A 166 -20.53 -14.42 16.11
C LEU A 166 -19.53 -15.02 17.10
N LEU A 167 -20.02 -15.64 18.18
CA LEU A 167 -19.14 -16.33 19.14
C LEU A 167 -18.35 -17.45 18.47
N LEU A 168 -18.99 -18.29 17.63
CA LEU A 168 -18.32 -19.37 16.90
C LEU A 168 -17.24 -18.84 15.94
N HIS A 169 -17.47 -17.72 15.27
CA HIS A 169 -16.46 -17.09 14.41
C HIS A 169 -15.28 -16.55 15.21
N ILE A 170 -15.52 -15.88 16.34
CA ILE A 170 -14.45 -15.40 17.23
C ILE A 170 -13.62 -16.57 17.75
N CYS A 171 -14.27 -17.65 18.19
CA CYS A 171 -13.57 -18.87 18.61
C CYS A 171 -12.72 -19.46 17.47
N ASN A 172 -13.25 -19.59 16.26
CA ASN A 172 -12.48 -20.09 15.11
C ASN A 172 -11.25 -19.22 14.81
N LEU A 173 -11.40 -17.89 14.85
CA LEU A 173 -10.29 -16.95 14.64
C LEU A 173 -9.20 -17.10 15.69
N PHE A 174 -9.57 -17.32 16.95
CA PHE A 174 -8.61 -17.55 18.02
C PHE A 174 -7.85 -18.87 17.83
N VAL A 175 -8.55 -19.93 17.43
CA VAL A 175 -7.93 -21.24 17.13
C VAL A 175 -6.93 -21.13 15.97
N ILE A 176 -7.27 -20.40 14.89
CA ILE A 176 -6.35 -20.17 13.76
C ILE A 176 -5.03 -19.52 14.22
N MET A 177 -5.08 -18.58 15.17
CA MET A 177 -3.88 -17.91 15.68
C MET A 177 -3.06 -18.80 16.60
N ILE A 178 -3.72 -19.62 17.42
CA ILE A 178 -3.04 -20.48 18.41
C ILE A 178 -2.33 -21.66 17.76
N ILE A 179 -2.92 -22.28 16.74
CA ILE A 179 -2.39 -23.48 16.09
C ILE A 179 -0.94 -23.34 15.60
N PRO A 180 -0.56 -22.33 14.79
CA PRO A 180 0.81 -22.19 14.33
C PRO A 180 1.78 -21.86 15.47
N VAL A 181 1.32 -21.16 16.52
CA VAL A 181 2.14 -20.84 17.70
C VAL A 181 2.44 -22.10 18.51
N ILE A 182 1.41 -22.88 18.87
CA ILE A 182 1.59 -24.15 19.59
C ILE A 182 2.42 -25.13 18.76
N SER A 183 2.13 -25.22 17.46
CA SER A 183 2.88 -26.12 16.57
C SER A 183 4.36 -25.74 16.52
N SER A 184 4.68 -24.45 16.41
CA SER A 184 6.07 -23.96 16.41
C SER A 184 6.81 -24.30 17.70
N LEU A 185 6.14 -24.20 18.86
CA LEU A 185 6.75 -24.48 20.17
C LEU A 185 6.96 -25.97 20.46
N THR A 186 6.08 -26.83 19.95
CA THR A 186 6.09 -28.27 20.26
C THR A 186 6.99 -29.08 19.34
N LEU A 187 7.16 -28.64 18.09
CA LEU A 187 7.90 -29.38 17.06
C LEU A 187 9.16 -28.62 16.59
N THR A 188 9.79 -27.84 17.47
CA THR A 188 10.98 -27.01 17.17
C THR A 188 12.11 -27.78 16.49
N ASN A 189 12.26 -29.07 16.79
CA ASN A 189 13.30 -29.93 16.23
C ASN A 189 12.96 -30.52 14.84
N LYS A 190 11.71 -30.39 14.38
CA LYS A 190 11.23 -30.99 13.11
C LYS A 190 10.88 -29.94 12.05
N PHE A 191 10.94 -28.65 12.38
CA PHE A 191 10.63 -27.57 11.45
C PHE A 191 11.87 -26.98 10.80
N GLY A 192 11.84 -26.87 9.47
CA GLY A 192 12.76 -25.98 8.76
C GLY A 192 12.39 -24.52 9.00
N LEU A 193 13.40 -23.64 9.09
CA LEU A 193 13.18 -22.19 9.25
C LEU A 193 12.30 -21.60 8.14
N VAL A 194 12.53 -22.02 6.89
CA VAL A 194 11.75 -21.61 5.71
C VAL A 194 10.31 -22.13 5.77
N GLY A 195 10.11 -23.35 6.27
CA GLY A 195 8.78 -23.93 6.46
C GLY A 195 7.96 -23.16 7.49
N LEU A 196 8.59 -22.83 8.62
CA LEU A 196 7.92 -22.08 9.68
C LEU A 196 7.47 -20.69 9.21
N THR A 197 8.33 -19.94 8.53
CA THR A 197 7.98 -18.60 8.03
C THR A 197 6.85 -18.68 6.99
N PHE A 198 6.89 -19.67 6.11
CA PHE A 198 5.84 -19.90 5.13
C PHE A 198 4.49 -20.25 5.78
N VAL A 199 4.47 -21.21 6.71
CA VAL A 199 3.26 -21.61 7.43
C VAL A 199 2.69 -20.42 8.20
N CYS A 200 3.52 -19.70 8.96
CA CYS A 200 3.08 -18.51 9.70
C CYS A 200 2.48 -17.46 8.76
N ALA A 201 3.11 -17.17 7.62
CA ALA A 201 2.58 -16.21 6.65
C ALA A 201 1.21 -16.64 6.12
N VAL A 202 1.05 -17.92 5.74
CA VAL A 202 -0.22 -18.46 5.22
C VAL A 202 -1.33 -18.42 6.28
N TYR A 203 -1.00 -18.72 7.54
CA TYR A 203 -1.96 -18.62 8.66
C TYR A 203 -2.37 -17.18 8.95
N ILE A 204 -1.43 -16.22 8.93
CA ILE A 204 -1.73 -14.80 9.12
C ILE A 204 -2.63 -14.26 8.00
N ILE A 205 -2.31 -14.58 6.74
CA ILE A 205 -3.14 -14.16 5.58
C ILE A 205 -4.56 -14.70 5.71
N THR A 206 -4.68 -15.97 6.09
CA THR A 206 -5.97 -16.63 6.28
C THR A 206 -6.75 -16.01 7.43
N PHE A 207 -6.11 -15.74 8.57
CA PHE A 207 -6.71 -15.03 9.70
C PHE A 207 -7.28 -13.66 9.29
N LEU A 208 -6.50 -12.86 8.56
CA LEU A 208 -6.95 -11.55 8.09
C LEU A 208 -8.14 -11.66 7.13
N LYS A 209 -8.16 -12.70 6.30
CA LYS A 209 -9.24 -12.92 5.32
C LYS A 209 -10.54 -13.37 5.97
N LEU A 210 -10.46 -14.31 6.93
CA LEU A 210 -11.61 -14.81 7.67
C LEU A 210 -12.18 -13.76 8.64
N SER A 211 -11.35 -12.90 9.22
CA SER A 211 -11.84 -11.80 10.05
C SER A 211 -12.62 -10.78 9.21
N SER A 212 -12.13 -10.46 8.01
CA SER A 212 -12.87 -9.62 7.07
C SER A 212 -14.22 -10.24 6.66
N LEU A 213 -14.25 -11.54 6.38
CA LEU A 213 -15.49 -12.26 6.07
C LEU A 213 -16.50 -12.19 7.22
N THR A 214 -16.03 -12.42 8.45
CA THR A 214 -16.87 -12.36 9.67
C THR A 214 -17.49 -10.97 9.87
N ILE A 215 -16.69 -9.91 9.72
CA ILE A 215 -17.17 -8.52 9.83
C ILE A 215 -18.19 -8.21 8.71
N GLY A 216 -17.92 -8.69 7.50
CA GLY A 216 -18.84 -8.58 6.36
C GLY A 216 -20.19 -9.23 6.64
N ALA A 217 -20.18 -10.46 7.16
CA ALA A 217 -21.39 -11.20 7.50
C ALA A 217 -22.24 -10.50 8.57
N VAL A 218 -21.62 -10.02 9.64
CA VAL A 218 -22.31 -9.27 10.71
C VAL A 218 -22.91 -7.97 10.17
N SER A 219 -22.10 -7.19 9.44
CA SER A 219 -22.55 -5.90 8.87
C SER A 219 -23.70 -6.10 7.88
N PHE A 220 -23.66 -7.18 7.12
CA PHE A 220 -24.71 -7.51 6.17
C PHE A 220 -25.98 -8.03 6.86
N GLY A 221 -25.86 -8.86 7.91
CA GLY A 221 -26.98 -9.32 8.71
C GLY A 221 -27.75 -8.18 9.39
N VAL A 222 -27.05 -7.17 9.92
CA VAL A 222 -27.68 -5.98 10.50
C VAL A 222 -28.42 -5.16 9.43
N LYS A 223 -27.80 -4.96 8.26
CA LYS A 223 -28.41 -4.18 7.16
C LYS A 223 -29.65 -4.85 6.55
N ILE A 224 -29.68 -6.19 6.45
CA ILE A 224 -30.88 -6.91 5.99
C ILE A 224 -32.05 -6.72 6.96
N ALA A 225 -31.78 -6.71 8.26
CA ALA A 225 -32.81 -6.52 9.28
C ALA A 225 -33.47 -5.12 9.19
N GLU A 226 -32.72 -4.11 8.75
CA GLU A 226 -33.16 -2.72 8.71
C GLU A 226 -33.84 -2.30 7.39
N HIS A 227 -33.41 -2.84 6.24
CA HIS A 227 -33.84 -2.38 4.90
C HIS A 227 -34.59 -3.45 4.06
N SER A 228 -35.38 -4.31 4.70
CA SER A 228 -36.10 -5.41 4.05
C SER A 228 -36.99 -5.05 2.83
N PRO A 229 -37.68 -3.88 2.73
CA PRO A 229 -38.53 -3.59 1.57
C PRO A 229 -37.80 -2.95 0.37
N LEU A 230 -36.66 -2.28 0.56
CA LEU A 230 -35.91 -1.60 -0.53
C LEU A 230 -34.99 -2.55 -1.31
N LEU A 231 -34.60 -3.67 -0.68
CA LEU A 231 -33.67 -4.64 -1.23
C LEU A 231 -34.27 -5.49 -2.37
N SER A 232 -35.59 -5.62 -2.43
CA SER A 232 -36.31 -6.35 -3.49
C SER A 232 -36.32 -5.58 -4.82
N HIS A 233 -36.43 -4.25 -4.77
CA HIS A 233 -36.47 -3.40 -5.96
C HIS A 233 -35.10 -3.32 -6.66
N VAL A 234 -34.01 -3.27 -5.90
CA VAL A 234 -32.63 -3.27 -6.43
C VAL A 234 -32.23 -4.63 -7.02
N ARG A 235 -32.80 -5.75 -6.55
CA ARG A 235 -32.52 -7.09 -7.09
C ARG A 235 -32.99 -7.26 -8.53
N HIS A 236 -34.09 -6.63 -8.93
CA HIS A 236 -34.62 -6.75 -10.30
C HIS A 236 -33.77 -6.01 -11.34
N ILE A 237 -32.99 -5.00 -10.94
CA ILE A 237 -32.18 -4.19 -11.86
C ILE A 237 -30.85 -4.91 -12.23
N ASN A 238 -30.43 -5.87 -11.41
CA ASN A 238 -29.09 -6.44 -11.45
C ASN A 238 -29.12 -7.97 -11.55
N GLU A 239 -29.61 -8.48 -12.69
CA GLU A 239 -29.70 -9.93 -12.98
C GLU A 239 -28.34 -10.65 -13.01
N GLY A 240 -27.22 -9.91 -12.99
CA GLY A 240 -25.86 -10.46 -13.01
C GLY A 240 -25.07 -10.34 -11.70
N LEU A 241 -25.58 -9.70 -10.64
CA LEU A 241 -24.84 -9.57 -9.37
C LEU A 241 -25.19 -10.70 -8.41
N VAL A 242 -24.15 -11.38 -7.90
CA VAL A 242 -24.34 -12.41 -6.88
C VAL A 242 -24.79 -11.71 -5.60
N SER A 243 -25.94 -12.14 -5.07
CA SER A 243 -26.53 -11.64 -3.83
C SER A 243 -26.52 -12.74 -2.78
N TYR A 244 -26.34 -12.36 -1.52
CA TYR A 244 -26.52 -13.26 -0.39
C TYR A 244 -28.00 -13.68 -0.31
N PRO A 245 -28.34 -14.96 -0.08
CA PRO A 245 -27.50 -16.08 0.36
C PRO A 245 -26.93 -16.98 -0.76
N ASN A 246 -27.08 -16.59 -2.04
CA ASN A 246 -26.70 -17.46 -3.16
C ASN A 246 -25.17 -17.53 -3.39
N ASN A 247 -24.37 -16.72 -2.68
CA ASN A 247 -22.90 -16.70 -2.73
C ASN A 247 -22.22 -17.71 -1.79
N LEU A 248 -22.97 -18.51 -1.03
CA LEU A 248 -22.45 -19.45 -0.01
C LEU A 248 -21.97 -20.79 -0.60
N SER A 249 -21.28 -20.73 -1.75
CA SER A 249 -20.63 -21.88 -2.35
C SER A 249 -19.17 -21.99 -1.91
N ALA A 250 -18.68 -23.22 -1.72
CA ALA A 250 -17.26 -23.45 -1.42
C ALA A 250 -16.37 -22.91 -2.55
N LYS A 251 -16.83 -23.00 -3.80
CA LYS A 251 -16.11 -22.47 -4.97
C LYS A 251 -15.87 -20.97 -4.87
N ASP A 252 -16.88 -20.20 -4.48
CA ASP A 252 -16.78 -18.74 -4.41
C ASP A 252 -15.92 -18.31 -3.22
N LEU A 253 -15.94 -19.08 -2.13
CA LEU A 253 -15.07 -18.85 -0.97
C LEU A 253 -13.60 -19.16 -1.29
N TYR A 254 -13.32 -20.30 -1.92
CA TYR A 254 -11.96 -20.65 -2.37
C TYR A 254 -11.44 -19.69 -3.43
N PHE A 255 -12.31 -19.26 -4.35
CA PHE A 255 -11.98 -18.20 -5.30
C PHE A 255 -11.61 -16.93 -4.56
N SER A 256 -12.40 -16.51 -3.57
CA SER A 256 -12.06 -15.35 -2.74
C SER A 256 -10.71 -15.52 -2.08
N MET A 257 -10.39 -16.69 -1.49
CA MET A 257 -9.10 -16.98 -0.86
C MET A 257 -7.91 -16.81 -1.81
N ALA A 258 -8.05 -17.21 -3.08
CA ALA A 258 -7.00 -17.10 -4.09
C ALA A 258 -6.76 -15.66 -4.60
N ILE A 259 -7.72 -14.75 -4.43
CA ILE A 259 -7.55 -13.35 -4.86
C ILE A 259 -6.48 -12.68 -3.97
N PRO A 260 -5.57 -11.86 -4.55
CA PRO A 260 -4.55 -11.11 -3.80
C PRO A 260 -5.14 -9.90 -3.06
N THR A 261 -6.23 -10.10 -2.31
CA THR A 261 -6.88 -9.10 -1.46
C THR A 261 -7.16 -9.70 -0.09
N LEU A 262 -7.06 -8.86 0.95
CA LEU A 262 -7.39 -9.23 2.33
C LEU A 262 -8.87 -9.01 2.64
N CYS A 263 -9.51 -8.04 1.97
CA CYS A 263 -10.91 -7.72 2.17
C CYS A 263 -11.82 -8.68 1.38
N TYR A 264 -12.83 -9.23 2.05
CA TYR A 264 -13.89 -9.97 1.40
C TYR A 264 -14.92 -9.00 0.80
N GLN A 265 -15.22 -9.18 -0.49
CA GLN A 265 -16.29 -8.49 -1.20
C GLN A 265 -17.09 -9.52 -1.98
N ILE A 266 -18.42 -9.40 -1.97
CA ILE A 266 -19.32 -10.37 -2.63
C ILE A 266 -19.10 -10.36 -4.15
N ASN A 267 -18.91 -9.17 -4.73
CA ASN A 267 -18.74 -8.98 -6.17
C ASN A 267 -17.42 -8.25 -6.44
N PHE A 268 -16.39 -9.00 -6.82
CA PHE A 268 -15.10 -8.45 -7.24
C PHE A 268 -15.13 -8.00 -8.71
N PRO A 269 -14.46 -6.89 -9.08
CA PRO A 269 -14.32 -6.48 -10.47
C PRO A 269 -13.53 -7.54 -11.24
N ARG A 270 -14.13 -8.07 -12.31
CA ARG A 270 -13.51 -9.06 -13.19
C ARG A 270 -13.00 -8.38 -14.45
N THR A 271 -11.79 -8.73 -14.87
CA THR A 271 -11.28 -8.36 -16.18
C THR A 271 -11.94 -9.24 -17.24
N SER A 272 -12.30 -8.67 -18.40
CA SER A 272 -12.97 -9.41 -19.49
C SER A 272 -12.11 -10.52 -20.10
N HIS A 273 -10.79 -10.42 -20.02
CA HIS A 273 -9.85 -11.39 -20.57
C HIS A 273 -8.55 -11.45 -19.74
N ILE A 274 -7.85 -12.58 -19.82
CA ILE A 274 -6.54 -12.77 -19.18
C ILE A 274 -5.46 -12.26 -20.14
N ARG A 275 -4.70 -11.25 -19.73
CA ARG A 275 -3.58 -10.69 -20.51
C ARG A 275 -2.33 -11.57 -20.37
N LYS A 276 -2.17 -12.59 -21.24
CA LYS A 276 -1.06 -13.56 -21.17
C LYS A 276 0.33 -12.91 -21.18
N ARG A 277 0.54 -11.86 -21.98
CA ARG A 277 1.81 -11.10 -22.02
C ARG A 277 2.16 -10.43 -20.69
N PHE A 278 1.16 -10.08 -19.89
CA PHE A 278 1.37 -9.52 -18.55
C PHE A 278 1.63 -10.61 -17.49
N LEU A 279 1.13 -11.84 -17.70
CA LEU A 279 1.37 -12.96 -16.78
C LEU A 279 2.79 -13.54 -16.93
N ILE A 280 3.33 -13.53 -18.15
CA ILE A 280 4.67 -14.05 -18.47
C ILE A 280 5.77 -13.05 -18.10
N LYS A 281 5.44 -11.75 -18.10
CA LYS A 281 6.36 -10.66 -17.78
C LYS A 281 6.48 -10.48 -16.27
#